data_AF-A0A1V4RM00-F1
#
_entry.id   AF-A0A1V4RM00-F1
#
_cell.length_a   1.000
_cell.length_b   1.000
_cell.length_c   1.000
_cell.angle_alpha   90.00
_cell.angle_beta   90.00
_cell.angle_gamma   90.00
#
_symmetry.space_group_name_H-M   'P 1'
#
loop_
_entity.id
_entity.type
_entity.pdbx_description
1 polymer ?
#
loop_
_entity_poly.entity_id
_entity_poly.type
_entity_poly.pdbx_seq_one_letter_code
_entity_poly.pdbx_strand_id
1 'polypeptide(L)'
;MLLEYSQAKGKGSPHYVLKAQEGPDHQKLFTVEVFILKEKLGRGKGHSKKEAEQAAAREALEKLGILRRDQRHEKEDLEDFSE
;
A
#
# COMPACT_ATOMS: atom_id res chain seq x y z
N MET A 1 8.71 11.64 -2.11
CA MET A 1 8.82 10.35 -1.39
C MET A 1 7.67 10.22 -0.40
N LEU A 2 7.11 9.01 -0.18
CA LEU A 2 6.05 8.80 0.83
C LEU A 2 6.55 9.05 2.27
N LEU A 3 7.82 8.71 2.55
CA LEU A 3 8.45 8.90 3.85
C LEU A 3 8.49 10.38 4.27
N GLU A 4 9.00 11.25 3.40
CA GLU A 4 9.09 12.70 3.66
C GLU A 4 7.72 13.32 3.94
N TYR A 5 6.70 12.93 3.18
CA TYR A 5 5.34 13.41 3.41
C TYR A 5 4.80 12.95 4.77
N SER A 6 4.99 11.67 5.11
CA SER A 6 4.46 11.10 6.35
C SER A 6 5.12 11.72 7.58
N GLN A 7 6.43 11.98 7.52
CA GLN A 7 7.15 12.73 8.55
C GLN A 7 6.71 14.20 8.60
N ALA A 8 6.58 14.88 7.47
CA ALA A 8 6.13 16.28 7.42
C ALA A 8 4.71 16.47 7.95
N LYS A 9 3.84 15.47 7.82
CA LYS A 9 2.47 15.47 8.36
C LYS A 9 2.35 14.95 9.79
N GLY A 10 3.44 14.56 10.44
CA GLY A 10 3.42 13.99 11.79
C GLY A 10 2.70 12.64 11.88
N LYS A 11 2.53 11.93 10.76
CA LYS A 11 1.84 10.64 10.70
C LYS A 11 2.76 9.43 10.97
N GLY A 12 4.01 9.66 11.35
CA GLY A 12 5.00 8.59 11.58
C GLY A 12 5.55 8.00 10.29
N SER A 13 6.43 7.00 10.38
CA SER A 13 7.06 6.38 9.21
C SER A 13 6.13 5.35 8.55
N PRO A 14 6.00 5.32 7.20
CA PRO A 14 5.28 4.26 6.51
C PRO A 14 5.93 2.90 6.77
N HIS A 15 5.11 1.93 7.12
CA HIS A 15 5.53 0.56 7.41
C HIS A 15 5.11 -0.35 6.25
N TYR A 16 6.07 -1.03 5.62
CA TYR A 16 5.83 -1.93 4.50
C TYR A 16 5.83 -3.38 5.01
N VAL A 17 4.76 -4.11 4.69
CA VAL A 17 4.58 -5.50 5.10
C VAL A 17 4.39 -6.37 3.85
N LEU A 18 5.26 -7.36 3.68
CA LEU A 18 5.08 -8.38 2.65
C LEU A 18 3.96 -9.33 3.10
N LYS A 19 2.84 -9.34 2.38
CA LYS A 19 1.67 -10.17 2.68
C LYS A 19 1.69 -11.52 2.00
N ALA A 20 2.19 -11.57 0.78
CA ALA A 20 2.24 -12.78 -0.02
C ALA A 20 3.42 -12.76 -0.98
N GLN A 21 3.96 -13.94 -1.26
CA GLN A 21 4.95 -14.16 -2.30
C GLN A 21 4.62 -15.48 -3.00
N GLU A 22 4.10 -15.40 -4.21
CA GLU A 22 3.50 -16.54 -4.92
C GLU A 22 3.95 -16.55 -6.37
N GLY A 23 3.95 -17.72 -7.01
CA GLY A 23 4.27 -17.86 -8.43
C GLY A 23 5.62 -18.53 -8.72
N PRO A 24 5.79 -19.03 -9.96
CA PRO A 24 6.99 -19.74 -10.38
C PRO A 24 8.20 -18.79 -10.43
N ASP A 25 9.43 -19.31 -10.41
CA ASP A 25 10.64 -18.46 -10.28
C ASP A 25 10.79 -17.37 -11.35
N HIS A 26 10.15 -17.55 -12.51
CA HIS A 26 10.11 -16.58 -13.61
C HIS A 26 8.90 -15.62 -13.57
N GLN A 27 7.93 -15.84 -12.68
CA GLN A 27 6.75 -14.97 -12.48
C GLN A 27 6.42 -14.82 -10.99
N LYS A 28 7.45 -14.66 -10.16
CA LYS A 28 7.31 -14.55 -8.71
C LYS A 28 6.63 -13.22 -8.38
N LEU A 29 5.40 -13.27 -7.91
CA LEU A 29 4.59 -12.13 -7.54
C LEU A 29 4.74 -11.84 -6.05
N PHE A 30 5.16 -10.64 -5.71
CA PHE A 30 5.27 -10.13 -4.36
C PHE A 30 4.11 -9.20 -4.11
N THR A 31 3.40 -9.40 -3.01
CA THR A 31 2.34 -8.50 -2.53
C THR A 31 2.82 -7.78 -1.29
N VAL A 32 2.90 -6.46 -1.34
CA VAL A 32 3.32 -5.60 -0.23
C VAL A 32 2.19 -4.64 0.11
N GLU A 33 1.91 -4.47 1.40
CA GLU A 33 0.99 -3.47 1.92
C GLU A 33 1.77 -2.40 2.67
N VAL A 34 1.32 -1.15 2.56
CA VAL A 34 1.90 -0.02 3.30
C VAL A 34 0.89 0.52 4.31
N PHE A 35 1.38 0.73 5.53
CA PHE A 35 0.61 1.19 6.68
C PHE A 35 1.19 2.49 7.21
N ILE A 36 0.32 3.45 7.53
CA ILE A 36 0.69 4.68 8.23
C ILE A 36 -0.32 4.86 9.38
N LEU A 37 0.16 5.15 10.60
CA LEU A 37 -0.69 5.26 11.80
C LEU A 37 -1.59 4.04 12.05
N LYS A 38 -1.14 2.82 11.71
CA LYS A 38 -1.91 1.55 11.76
C LYS A 38 -3.06 1.43 10.76
N GLU A 39 -3.23 2.39 9.84
CA GLU A 39 -4.19 2.29 8.74
C GLU A 39 -3.51 1.78 7.46
N LYS A 40 -4.16 0.86 6.75
CA LYS A 40 -3.72 0.35 5.44
C LYS A 40 -3.88 1.45 4.39
N LEU A 41 -2.78 2.12 4.05
CA LEU A 41 -2.80 3.18 3.06
C LEU A 41 -2.61 2.70 1.63
N GLY A 42 -2.11 1.50 1.38
CA GLY A 42 -1.99 1.01 0.00
C GLY A 42 -1.53 -0.42 -0.10
N ARG A 43 -1.77 -1.06 -1.25
CA ARG A 43 -1.36 -2.43 -1.54
C ARG A 43 -0.76 -2.51 -2.94
N GLY A 44 0.53 -2.82 -3.00
CA GLY A 44 1.25 -3.03 -4.24
C GLY A 44 1.50 -4.50 -4.53
N LYS A 45 1.50 -4.85 -5.81
CA LYS A 45 1.99 -6.12 -6.32
C LYS A 45 3.08 -5.88 -7.35
N GLY A 46 4.07 -6.75 -7.41
CA GLY A 46 5.16 -6.64 -8.39
C GLY A 46 5.92 -7.95 -8.53
N HIS A 47 6.76 -8.05 -9.55
CA HIS A 47 7.61 -9.22 -9.79
C HIS A 47 8.86 -9.24 -8.89
N SER A 48 9.04 -8.18 -8.10
CA SER A 48 10.09 -8.06 -7.09
C SER A 48 9.56 -7.34 -5.86
N LYS A 49 10.24 -7.51 -4.72
CA LYS A 49 9.92 -6.77 -3.47
C LYS A 49 9.91 -5.26 -3.70
N LYS A 50 10.91 -4.72 -4.41
CA LYS A 50 11.01 -3.29 -4.71
C LYS A 50 9.84 -2.76 -5.54
N GLU A 51 9.43 -3.53 -6.55
CA GLU A 51 8.33 -3.13 -7.43
C GLU A 51 6.99 -3.16 -6.68
N ALA A 52 6.77 -4.17 -5.84
CA ALA A 52 5.61 -4.23 -4.95
C ALA A 52 5.60 -3.09 -3.91
N GLU A 53 6.74 -2.75 -3.32
CA GLU A 53 6.89 -1.60 -2.40
C GLU A 53 6.57 -0.27 -3.11
N GLN A 54 7.09 -0.05 -4.31
CA GLN A 54 6.82 1.16 -5.09
C GLN A 54 5.34 1.26 -5.46
N ALA A 55 4.72 0.16 -5.88
CA ALA A 55 3.29 0.12 -6.17
C ALA A 55 2.45 0.45 -4.93
N ALA A 56 2.80 -0.12 -3.77
CA ALA A 56 2.11 0.14 -2.50
C ALA A 56 2.25 1.61 -2.09
N ALA A 57 3.46 2.16 -2.21
CA ALA A 57 3.73 3.56 -1.90
C ALA A 57 2.96 4.52 -2.81
N ARG A 58 2.83 4.19 -4.09
CA ARG A 58 2.05 4.98 -5.05
C ARG A 58 0.58 5.02 -4.69
N GLU A 59 -0.03 3.87 -4.38
CA GLU A 59 -1.43 3.82 -3.95
C GLU A 59 -1.63 4.63 -2.66
N ALA A 60 -0.70 4.55 -1.70
CA ALA A 60 -0.75 5.37 -0.48
C ALA A 60 -0.67 6.86 -0.77
N LEU A 61 0.20 7.29 -1.68
CA LEU A 61 0.27 8.69 -2.10
C LEU A 61 -1.03 9.16 -2.79
N GLU A 62 -1.68 8.28 -3.55
CA GLU A 62 -2.99 8.53 -4.17
C GLU A 62 -4.10 8.63 -3.12
N LYS A 63 -4.17 7.69 -2.17
CA LYS A 63 -5.12 7.72 -1.03
C LYS A 63 -4.94 8.93 -0.14
N LEU A 64 -3.71 9.39 0.06
CA LEU A 64 -3.40 10.62 0.80
C LEU A 64 -3.71 11.90 0.03
N GLY A 65 -4.17 11.80 -1.22
CA GLY A 65 -4.49 12.94 -2.09
C GLY A 65 -3.28 13.75 -2.54
N ILE A 66 -2.06 13.20 -2.41
CA ILE A 66 -0.82 13.82 -2.88
C ILE A 66 -0.71 13.65 -4.39
N LEU A 67 -1.06 12.47 -4.87
CA LEU A 67 -1.40 12.24 -6.26
C LEU A 67 -2.89 12.52 -6.39
N ARG A 68 -3.27 13.59 -7.12
CA ARG A 68 -4.66 13.91 -7.42
C ARG A 68 -5.33 12.70 -8.07
N ARG A 69 -6.22 12.04 -7.34
CA ARG A 69 -7.20 11.15 -7.93
C ARG A 69 -8.56 11.78 -7.72
N ASP A 70 -9.17 12.14 -8.84
CA ASP A 70 -10.57 12.47 -8.92
C ASP A 70 -11.40 11.32 -8.30
N GLN A 71 -12.49 11.69 -7.65
CA GLN A 71 -13.20 10.92 -6.62
C GLN A 71 -13.57 9.48 -7.05
N ARG A 72 -13.33 8.49 -6.17
CA ARG A 72 -14.07 7.21 -5.97
C ARG A 72 -13.25 6.26 -5.08
N HIS A 73 -13.53 6.22 -3.78
CA HIS A 73 -13.05 5.16 -2.89
C HIS A 73 -14.29 4.47 -2.31
N GLU A 74 -14.80 3.48 -3.03
CA GLU A 74 -15.74 2.50 -2.47
C GLU A 74 -15.00 1.74 -1.38
N LYS A 75 -15.49 1.90 -0.15
CA LYS A 75 -15.08 1.12 1.02
C LYS A 75 -15.73 -0.25 0.91
N GLU A 76 -15.06 -1.22 0.30
CA GLU A 76 -15.40 -2.65 0.40
C GLU A 76 -14.20 -3.36 1.01
N ASP A 77 -14.19 -3.54 2.33
CA ASP A 77 -13.24 -4.41 3.05
C ASP A 77 -13.62 -4.59 4.55
N LEU A 78 -14.86 -4.27 4.96
CA LEU A 78 -15.28 -4.30 6.38
C LEU A 78 -16.48 -5.22 6.67
N GLU A 79 -16.78 -6.21 5.83
CA GLU A 79 -17.83 -7.21 6.07
C GLU A 79 -17.30 -8.65 5.97
N ASP A 80 -16.28 -9.03 6.76
CA ASP A 80 -15.93 -10.47 6.91
C ASP A 80 -15.66 -10.87 8.37
N PHE A 81 -16.21 -10.10 9.32
CA PHE A 81 -16.23 -10.43 10.75
C PHE A 81 -17.66 -10.36 11.30
N SER A 82 -18.62 -11.07 10.69
CA SER A 82 -19.81 -11.59 11.39
C SER A 82 -20.66 -12.50 10.50
N GLU A 83 -20.49 -13.81 10.63
CA GLU A 83 -21.51 -14.77 11.15
C GLU A 83 -20.92 -16.19 11.21
#